data_AF-A0A5E5BLD4-F1
#
_entry.id   AF-A0A5E5BLD4-F1
#
_cell.length_a   1.000
_cell.length_b   1.000
_cell.length_c   1.000
_cell.angle_alpha   90.00
_cell.angle_beta   90.00
_cell.angle_gamma   90.00
#
_symmetry.space_group_name_H-M   'P 1'
#
loop_
_entity.id
_entity.type
_entity.pdbx_description
1 polymer ?
#
loop_
_entity_poly.entity_id
_entity_poly.type
_entity_poly.pdbx_seq_one_letter_code
_entity_poly.pdbx_strand_id
1 'polypeptide(L)' 'MSQKLTDWFPADVKPVHKGVYELGWEDEDGRCFANWDGKKWGFAQWQFFHTSEETCQIAANMPGVFAIQTRWRGLAEEPK' A
#
# COMPACT_ATOMS: atom_id res chain seq x y z
N MET A 1 -1.47 19.91 4.36
CA MET A 1 -1.89 19.75 2.95
C MET A 1 -2.60 18.41 2.85
N SER A 2 -3.82 18.35 2.33
CA SER A 2 -4.48 17.06 2.10
C SER A 2 -3.73 16.35 0.97
N GLN A 3 -3.17 15.16 1.23
CA GLN A 3 -2.46 14.39 0.22
C GLN A 3 -3.46 13.95 -0.86
N LYS A 4 -3.21 14.33 -2.12
CA LYS A 4 -4.03 13.89 -3.25
C LYS A 4 -3.69 12.44 -3.57
N LEU A 5 -4.69 11.57 -3.57
CA LEU A 5 -4.53 10.15 -3.87
C LEU A 5 -4.96 9.87 -5.31
N THR A 6 -4.38 8.82 -5.91
CA THR A 6 -4.85 8.31 -7.20
C THR A 6 -6.22 7.65 -7.05
N ASP A 7 -6.86 7.40 -8.18
CA ASP A 7 -7.97 6.44 -8.23
C ASP A 7 -7.53 5.06 -7.72
N TRP A 8 -8.51 4.27 -7.32
CA TRP A 8 -8.30 2.88 -6.94
C TRP A 8 -8.06 2.02 -8.18
N PHE A 9 -6.95 1.30 -8.19
CA PHE A 9 -6.60 0.32 -9.21
C PHE A 9 -6.89 -1.10 -8.70
N PRO A 10 -7.36 -2.01 -9.55
CA PRO A 10 -7.56 -3.40 -9.17
C PRO A 10 -6.21 -4.11 -8.90
N ALA A 11 -6.22 -5.17 -8.10
CA ALA A 11 -5.00 -5.85 -7.66
C ALA A 11 -4.21 -6.58 -8.75
N ASP A 12 -4.85 -6.89 -9.88
CA ASP A 12 -4.21 -7.46 -11.07
C ASP A 12 -3.34 -6.41 -11.81
N VAL A 13 -3.66 -5.13 -11.66
CA VAL A 13 -2.82 -4.02 -12.13
C VAL A 13 -1.69 -3.78 -11.14
N LYS A 14 -0.46 -3.68 -11.66
CA LYS A 14 0.76 -3.52 -10.85
C LYS A 14 1.21 -2.06 -10.87
N PRO A 15 1.65 -1.48 -9.74
CA PRO A 15 2.20 -0.14 -9.74
C PRO A 15 3.47 -0.05 -10.60
N VAL A 16 3.60 1.04 -11.36
CA VAL A 16 4.81 1.34 -12.15
C VAL A 16 5.99 1.71 -11.25
N HIS A 17 5.72 2.44 -10.17
CA HIS A 17 6.73 2.94 -9.25
C HIS A 17 6.82 2.06 -8.00
N LYS A 18 8.01 1.98 -7.40
CA LYS A 18 8.19 1.33 -6.09
C LYS A 18 7.69 2.27 -4.99
N GLY A 19 7.13 1.74 -3.91
CA GLY A 19 6.68 2.55 -2.79
C GLY A 19 5.58 1.91 -1.97
N VAL A 20 5.04 2.66 -1.01
CA VAL A 20 3.92 2.22 -0.17
C VAL A 20 2.60 2.72 -0.74
N TYR A 21 1.64 1.80 -0.83
CA TYR A 21 0.31 2.02 -1.39
C TYR A 21 -0.73 1.69 -0.35
N GLU A 22 -1.82 2.45 -0.35
CA GLU A 22 -3.00 2.13 0.45
C GLU A 22 -3.76 0.98 -0.22
N LEU A 23 -4.22 0.03 0.57
CA LEU A 23 -5.03 -1.11 0.13
C LEU A 23 -6.47 -0.88 0.54
N GLY A 24 -7.37 -1.09 -0.41
CA GLY A 24 -8.81 -1.04 -0.15
C GLY A 24 -9.31 -2.44 0.13
N TRP A 25 -9.98 -2.62 1.26
CA TRP A 25 -10.72 -3.84 1.58
C TRP A 25 -12.21 -3.55 1.50
N GLU A 26 -13.00 -4.49 0.96
CA GLU A 26 -14.43 -4.26 0.73
C GLU A 26 -15.24 -4.21 2.04
N ASP A 27 -14.74 -4.83 3.11
CA ASP A 27 -15.50 -5.06 4.36
C ASP A 27 -14.91 -4.39 5.62
N GLU A 28 -13.86 -3.57 5.52
CA GLU A 28 -13.26 -2.93 6.70
C GLU A 28 -13.09 -1.42 6.57
N ASP A 29 -13.48 -0.69 7.63
CA ASP A 29 -13.19 0.74 7.85
C ASP A 29 -11.68 1.02 8.10
N GLY A 30 -10.83 0.00 8.04
CA GLY A 30 -9.39 0.08 8.27
C GLY A 30 -8.62 0.46 7.01
N ARG A 31 -7.70 1.43 7.12
CA ARG A 31 -6.70 1.69 6.08
C ARG A 31 -5.55 0.70 6.23
N CYS A 32 -5.40 -0.19 5.26
CA CYS A 32 -4.22 -1.04 5.16
C CYS A 32 -3.22 -0.43 4.19
N PHE A 33 -1.93 -0.70 4.38
CA PHE A 33 -0.89 -0.25 3.47
C PHE A 33 0.06 -1.40 3.14
N ALA A 34 0.61 -1.40 1.93
CA ALA A 34 1.59 -2.38 1.47
C ALA A 34 2.70 -1.73 0.65
N ASN A 35 3.92 -2.27 0.78
CA ASN A 35 5.05 -1.85 -0.03
C ASN A 35 5.09 -2.64 -1.35
N TRP A 36 5.34 -1.98 -2.48
CA TRP A 36 5.66 -2.60 -3.76
C TRP A 36 7.14 -2.39 -4.08
N ASP A 37 7.90 -3.49 -4.20
CA ASP A 37 9.34 -3.44 -4.48
C ASP A 37 9.68 -3.35 -5.99
N GLY A 38 8.66 -3.28 -6.85
CA GLY A 38 8.78 -3.32 -8.31
C GLY A 38 8.59 -4.71 -8.93
N LYS A 39 8.54 -5.76 -8.11
CA LYS A 39 8.36 -7.15 -8.56
C LYS A 39 7.30 -7.90 -7.75
N LYS A 40 7.24 -7.64 -6.44
CA LYS A 40 6.33 -8.26 -5.48
C LYS A 40 5.82 -7.25 -4.47
N TRP A 41 4.63 -7.54 -3.95
CA TRP A 41 4.09 -6.85 -2.80
C TRP A 41 4.76 -7.40 -1.55
N GLY A 42 5.27 -6.49 -0.71
CA GLY A 42 5.71 -6.76 0.64
C GLY A 42 4.52 -6.89 1.59
N PHE A 43 4.83 -7.24 2.84
CA PHE A 43 3.82 -7.53 3.84
C PHE A 43 2.89 -6.33 4.09
N ALA A 44 1.59 -6.49 3.82
CA ALA A 44 0.55 -5.66 4.40
C ALA A 44 0.27 -6.24 5.79
N GLN A 45 0.80 -5.64 6.85
CA GLN A 45 0.37 -6.09 8.17
C GLN A 45 -1.10 -5.67 8.32
N TRP A 46 -1.95 -6.63 8.67
CA TRP A 46 -3.33 -6.49 9.15
C TRP A 46 -3.41 -5.77 10.51
N GLN A 47 -2.45 -4.91 10.78
CA GLN A 47 -2.49 -4.06 11.94
C GLN A 47 -2.91 -2.71 11.42
N PHE A 48 -3.87 -2.12 12.13
CA PHE A 48 -4.35 -0.76 11.99
C PHE A 48 -3.17 0.23 11.99
N PHE A 49 -2.40 0.31 10.90
CA PHE A 49 -1.44 1.38 10.72
C PHE A 49 -2.24 2.57 10.28
N HIS A 50 -2.19 3.58 11.13
CA HIS A 50 -2.92 4.79 10.87
C HIS A 50 -2.19 5.65 9.83
N THR A 51 -0.95 5.26 9.44
CA THR A 51 -0.07 6.03 8.56
C THR A 51 0.81 5.19 7.63
N SER A 52 1.25 5.80 6.52
CA SER A 52 2.17 5.21 5.55
C SER A 52 3.62 5.08 6.07
N GLU A 53 4.03 5.91 7.02
CA GLU A 53 5.39 5.92 7.60
C GLU A 53 5.68 4.67 8.43
N GLU A 54 4.72 4.24 9.25
CA GLU A 54 4.82 3.02 10.07
C GLU A 54 5.03 1.77 9.19
N THR A 55 4.38 1.76 8.03
CA THR A 55 4.46 0.64 7.07
C THR A 55 5.86 0.55 6.45
N CYS A 56 6.50 1.68 6.13
CA CYS A 56 7.87 1.72 5.58
C CYS A 56 8.90 1.07 6.52
N GLN A 57 8.82 1.36 7.83
CA GLN A 57 9.80 0.87 8.82
C GLN A 57 9.69 -0.64 9.05
N ILE A 58 8.47 -1.17 8.98
CA ILE A 58 8.19 -2.59 9.21
C ILE A 58 8.48 -3.42 7.96
N ALA A 59 8.15 -2.91 6.77
CA ALA A 59 8.41 -3.60 5.50
C ALA A 59 9.91 -3.91 5.29
N ALA A 60 10.80 -3.09 5.87
CA ALA A 60 12.25 -3.33 5.86
C ALA A 60 12.68 -4.59 6.63
N ASN A 61 11.87 -5.06 7.59
CA ASN A 61 12.23 -6.10 8.56
C ASN A 61 11.48 -7.45 8.38
N MET A 62 10.53 -7.56 7.46
CA MET A 62 9.76 -8.80 7.24
C MET A 62 9.66 -9.18 5.75
N PRO A 63 10.37 -10.25 5.31
CA PRO A 63 10.22 -10.80 3.96
C PRO A 63 8.98 -11.71 3.91
N GLY A 64 7.80 -11.13 3.70
CA GLY A 64 6.55 -11.88 3.49
C GLY A 64 5.93 -11.56 2.14
N VAL A 65 5.60 -12.61 1.37
CA VAL A 65 4.88 -12.52 0.09
C VAL A 65 3.39 -12.58 0.39
N PHE A 66 2.66 -11.49 0.15
CA PHE A 66 1.20 -11.54 0.06
C PHE A 66 0.77 -11.26 -1.38
N ALA A 67 -0.21 -12.01 -1.85
CA ALA A 67 -0.99 -11.63 -3.03
C ALA A 67 -2.05 -10.62 -2.56
N ILE A 68 -2.00 -9.40 -3.07
CA ILE A 68 -3.12 -8.47 -2.91
C ILE A 68 -4.28 -9.06 -3.72
N GLN A 69 -5.42 -9.32 -3.07
CA GLN A 69 -6.61 -9.82 -3.74
C GLN A 69 -7.66 -8.73 -4.00
N THR A 70 -7.36 -7.48 -3.60
CA THR A 70 -8.34 -6.39 -3.60
C THR A 70 -8.01 -5.27 -4.61
N ARG A 71 -7.71 -4.06 -4.13
CA ARG A 71 -7.41 -2.85 -4.89
C ARG A 71 -6.38 -2.00 -4.14
N TRP A 72 -5.66 -1.15 -4.86
CA TRP A 72 -4.65 -0.27 -4.29
C TRP A 72 -4.76 1.14 -4.84
N ARG A 73 -4.28 2.13 -4.09
CA ARG A 73 -4.06 3.51 -4.57
C ARG A 73 -2.79 4.10 -3.99
N GLY A 74 -2.18 5.03 -4.71
CA GLY A 74 -0.96 5.72 -4.29
C GLY A 74 -1.19 7.21 -4.08
N LEU A 75 -0.11 7.91 -3.77
CA LEU A 75 -0.07 9.36 -3.85
C LEU A 75 -0.11 9.78 -5.33
N ALA A 76 -0.98 10.74 -5.68
CA ALA A 76 -1.07 11.30 -7.01
C ALA A 76 0.10 12.22 -7.34
N GLU A 77 0.81 12.69 -6.32
CA GLU A 77 1.96 13.59 -6.42
C GLU A 77 3.04 13.10 -5.46
N GLU A 78 4.32 13.24 -5.84
CA GLU A 78 5.41 12.94 -4.91
C GLU A 78 5.31 13.86 -3.68
N PRO A 79 5.41 13.30 -2.46
CA PRO A 79 5.42 14.12 -1.25
C PRO A 79 6.65 15.01 -1.27
N LYS A 80 6.44 16.33 -1.12
CA LYS A 80 7.50 17.34 -0.99
C LYS A 80 8.11 17.37 0.40
#